data_AF-A0A497E7R2-F1
#
_entry.id   AF-A0A497E7R2-F1
#
_cell.length_a   1.000
_cell.length_b   1.000
_cell.length_c   1.000
_cell.angle_alpha   90.00
_cell.angle_beta   90.00
_cell.angle_gamma   90.00
#
_symmetry.space_group_name_H-M   'P 1'
#
loop_
_entity.id
_entity.type
_entity.pdbx_description
1 polymer ?
#
loop_
_entity_poly.entity_id
_entity_poly.type
_entity_poly.pdbx_seq_one_letter_code
_entity_poly.pdbx_strand_id
1 'polypeptide(L)'
;MLALQNLTNPNLNYNAFHTDDPEILEFLAEVHESDWLTTQTLAPDTVSLTDVDAETLRLEWSGGGPVDLPGHTIIEHALSGGEWAVAGETSSRDVTVFEVDRPIDALSHHYRLHTVTDPHENNKNTVVSDPSEIVTFNEAGDIVLPALARLRGHGVDFTSTLDAFNPSEIDLELSLVFTPREDIGGEPKGATWTLEAGSAVTIVDALEFFFGPWGEEPAVGSLMVTIVGGKAEDLLLTSTITARHPDGSEYGQAFPASTFSQSIWPGEIAHIHTTVDADHSRVNAGLIALEPNTQARIRLVDPIGIALSDGVHVFEGEPGVSTQLNDVWQVFGVGPIADALIEIDVYQGSLIAYGSVLDGHGDYEGTSDPTTLVPFTEGREIVTLLEMGDIVGHDEFSGSASVSNTADHTVTVTAEFHQRGWPGVAATTEFELESGETRGWPNIVRDLFGLEGVVGTITLETNANALVASGREFAIERNDQGEIIGTSGQLIRGLGTVDLLWPKETNHLIGLKQDEDPKDQRTNIAAFNPASAEATVTLELFDQATGQSEGTTEITVRGQELVHVNAIIKAINADHDETEKRLEITVSGAVYLQAFRVNAWGDPVTLDAMAHETNPGLTRW
;
A
#
# COMPACT_ATOMS: atom_id res chain seq x y z
N MET A 1 -19.55 29.20 -22.91
CA MET A 1 -19.26 30.55 -23.44
C MET A 1 -20.50 31.42 -23.20
N LEU A 2 -20.50 32.20 -22.12
CA LEU A 2 -21.58 33.12 -21.77
C LEU A 2 -21.23 34.50 -22.36
N ALA A 3 -22.06 35.05 -23.26
CA ALA A 3 -21.80 36.35 -23.90
C ALA A 3 -22.77 37.41 -23.33
N LEU A 4 -22.34 38.14 -22.31
CA LEU A 4 -23.10 39.22 -21.68
C LEU A 4 -22.71 40.57 -22.30
N GLN A 5 -23.29 40.91 -23.46
CA GLN A 5 -23.06 42.20 -24.13
C GLN A 5 -24.20 43.20 -23.86
N ASN A 6 -23.87 44.48 -23.66
CA ASN A 6 -24.80 45.61 -23.52
C ASN A 6 -25.74 45.58 -22.30
N LEU A 7 -25.34 44.95 -21.19
CA LEU A 7 -26.08 45.09 -19.93
C LEU A 7 -25.80 46.47 -19.34
N THR A 8 -26.82 47.32 -19.27
CA THR A 8 -26.64 48.71 -18.78
C THR A 8 -26.83 48.83 -17.28
N ASN A 9 -27.42 47.84 -16.61
CA ASN A 9 -27.50 47.69 -15.15
C ASN A 9 -28.15 46.33 -14.73
N PRO A 10 -27.53 45.16 -15.01
CA PRO A 10 -28.10 43.89 -14.57
C PRO A 10 -27.89 43.77 -13.06
N ASN A 11 -28.92 43.58 -12.23
CA ASN A 11 -28.68 43.25 -10.83
C ASN A 11 -28.39 41.74 -10.72
N LEU A 12 -27.12 41.41 -10.50
CA LEU A 12 -26.60 40.04 -10.34
C LEU A 12 -26.57 39.60 -8.88
N ASN A 13 -26.97 40.45 -7.94
CA ASN A 13 -26.95 40.13 -6.52
C ASN A 13 -27.92 38.98 -6.21
N TYR A 14 -27.61 38.21 -5.17
CA TYR A 14 -28.48 37.17 -4.61
C TYR A 14 -28.77 36.00 -5.56
N ASN A 15 -27.81 35.60 -6.40
CA ASN A 15 -27.90 34.41 -7.26
C ASN A 15 -26.92 33.33 -6.77
N ALA A 16 -26.57 32.36 -7.62
CA ALA A 16 -25.51 31.38 -7.40
C ALA A 16 -24.38 31.56 -8.44
N PHE A 17 -24.01 32.81 -8.73
CA PHE A 17 -22.97 33.10 -9.71
C PHE A 17 -21.59 33.00 -9.05
N HIS A 18 -20.71 32.17 -9.61
CA HIS A 18 -19.31 32.05 -9.18
C HIS A 18 -18.40 31.95 -10.41
N THR A 19 -17.15 32.36 -10.26
CA THR A 19 -16.11 32.21 -11.29
C THR A 19 -14.73 32.44 -10.66
N ASP A 20 -13.76 31.62 -11.07
CA ASP A 20 -12.36 31.75 -10.65
C ASP A 20 -11.51 32.47 -11.70
N ASP A 21 -12.12 32.90 -12.81
CA ASP A 21 -11.42 33.62 -13.87
C ASP A 21 -11.19 35.08 -13.46
N PRO A 22 -9.93 35.52 -13.26
CA PRO A 22 -9.63 36.86 -12.79
C PRO A 22 -10.10 37.95 -13.78
N GLU A 23 -10.14 37.67 -15.09
CA GLU A 23 -10.61 38.63 -16.10
C GLU A 23 -12.13 38.84 -16.01
N ILE A 24 -12.88 37.76 -15.73
CA ILE A 24 -14.34 37.84 -15.53
C ILE A 24 -14.65 38.56 -14.20
N LEU A 25 -13.90 38.27 -13.14
CA LEU A 25 -14.05 38.96 -11.85
C LEU A 25 -13.78 40.46 -11.97
N GLU A 26 -12.71 40.85 -12.66
CA GLU A 26 -12.38 42.26 -12.92
C GLU A 26 -13.48 42.95 -13.75
N PHE A 27 -13.95 42.30 -14.82
CA PHE A 27 -15.05 42.82 -15.62
C PHE A 27 -16.33 43.03 -14.80
N LEU A 28 -16.76 42.03 -14.04
CA LEU A 28 -17.97 42.11 -13.23
C LEU A 28 -17.85 43.16 -12.11
N ALA A 29 -16.66 43.33 -11.53
CA ALA A 29 -16.39 44.40 -10.56
C ALA A 29 -16.43 45.80 -11.20
N GLU A 30 -16.12 45.95 -12.49
CA GLU A 30 -16.22 47.22 -13.22
C GLU A 30 -17.67 47.55 -13.62
N VAL A 31 -18.46 46.55 -14.06
CA VAL A 31 -19.81 46.78 -14.61
C VAL A 31 -20.93 46.63 -13.58
N HIS A 32 -20.66 46.14 -12.38
CA HIS A 32 -21.63 45.90 -11.31
C HIS A 32 -21.23 46.58 -9.99
N GLU A 33 -22.15 46.63 -9.02
CA GLU A 33 -21.83 46.96 -7.63
C GLU A 33 -20.71 46.05 -7.09
N SER A 34 -19.70 46.63 -6.46
CA SER A 34 -18.47 45.94 -6.03
C SER A 34 -18.68 44.83 -5.00
N ASP A 35 -19.86 44.75 -4.39
CA ASP A 35 -20.24 43.79 -3.36
C ASP A 35 -20.99 42.57 -3.91
N TRP A 36 -21.23 42.49 -5.22
CA TRP A 36 -22.07 41.44 -5.81
C TRP A 36 -21.64 40.03 -5.46
N LEU A 37 -20.32 39.78 -5.41
CA LEU A 37 -19.74 38.48 -5.08
C LEU A 37 -20.10 38.05 -3.66
N THR A 38 -20.17 39.00 -2.73
CA THR A 38 -20.53 38.74 -1.32
C THR A 38 -22.00 38.42 -1.13
N THR A 39 -22.84 38.61 -2.16
CA THR A 39 -24.29 38.33 -2.09
C THR A 39 -24.68 36.96 -2.66
N GLN A 40 -23.72 36.19 -3.19
CA GLN A 40 -23.99 34.95 -3.91
C GLN A 40 -24.21 33.77 -2.96
N THR A 41 -25.03 32.81 -3.39
CA THR A 41 -25.19 31.49 -2.78
C THR A 41 -24.08 30.61 -3.34
N LEU A 42 -23.02 30.43 -2.56
CA LEU A 42 -21.86 29.65 -2.95
C LEU A 42 -21.94 28.25 -2.34
N ALA A 43 -21.24 27.29 -2.94
CA ALA A 43 -21.10 25.97 -2.33
C ALA A 43 -20.35 26.10 -0.99
N PRO A 44 -20.57 25.17 -0.05
CA PRO A 44 -19.67 24.98 1.07
C PRO A 44 -18.24 24.68 0.59
N ASP A 45 -17.27 25.34 1.22
CA ASP A 45 -15.85 25.14 1.02
C ASP A 45 -15.31 24.16 2.08
N THR A 46 -14.07 23.68 1.91
CA THR A 46 -13.31 22.85 2.88
C THR A 46 -14.20 21.91 3.70
N VAL A 47 -14.92 21.03 3.02
CA VAL A 47 -15.75 20.03 3.70
C VAL A 47 -14.83 18.96 4.26
N SER A 48 -15.06 18.59 5.50
CA SER A 48 -14.35 17.54 6.21
C SER A 48 -15.33 16.64 6.93
N LEU A 49 -14.93 15.39 7.11
CA LEU A 49 -15.70 14.37 7.78
C LEU A 49 -14.85 13.74 8.88
N THR A 50 -15.41 13.58 10.07
CA THR A 50 -14.74 12.98 11.22
C THR A 50 -15.65 11.99 11.92
N ASP A 51 -15.08 10.89 12.43
CA ASP A 51 -15.81 10.00 13.33
C ASP A 51 -16.09 10.68 14.67
N VAL A 52 -17.34 10.62 15.12
CA VAL A 52 -17.71 11.00 16.50
C VAL A 52 -17.70 9.76 17.39
N ASP A 53 -18.37 8.71 16.93
CA ASP A 53 -18.46 7.41 17.57
C ASP A 53 -18.85 6.31 16.56
N ALA A 54 -19.19 5.12 17.05
CA ALA A 54 -19.57 3.97 16.23
C ALA A 54 -20.91 4.11 15.49
N GLU A 55 -21.72 5.13 15.80
CA GLU A 55 -23.04 5.36 15.20
C GLU A 55 -23.17 6.74 14.55
N THR A 56 -22.15 7.61 14.66
CA THR A 56 -22.26 9.02 14.26
C THR A 56 -21.00 9.53 13.56
N LEU A 57 -21.22 10.18 12.41
CA LEU A 57 -20.19 10.96 11.71
C LEU A 57 -20.50 12.45 11.82
N ARG A 58 -19.44 13.27 11.83
CA ARG A 58 -19.54 14.73 11.89
C ARG A 58 -18.96 15.35 10.64
N LEU A 59 -19.83 16.01 9.88
CA LEU A 59 -19.45 16.91 8.79
C LEU A 59 -19.15 18.29 9.35
N GLU A 60 -18.00 18.85 9.00
CA GLU A 60 -17.67 20.25 9.22
C GLU A 60 -17.27 20.90 7.90
N TRP A 61 -17.69 22.14 7.67
CA TRP A 61 -17.36 22.88 6.45
C TRP A 61 -17.13 24.37 6.74
N SER A 62 -16.64 25.08 5.74
CA SER A 62 -16.58 26.55 5.77
C SER A 62 -17.28 27.15 4.54
N GLY A 63 -17.28 28.47 4.39
CA GLY A 63 -17.84 29.12 3.21
C GLY A 63 -19.37 29.04 3.12
N GLY A 64 -19.89 29.06 1.88
CA GLY A 64 -21.34 29.02 1.59
C GLY A 64 -22.00 30.35 1.26
N GLY A 65 -21.29 31.48 1.27
CA GLY A 65 -21.83 32.82 0.96
C GLY A 65 -22.25 33.65 2.19
N PRO A 66 -23.02 34.74 2.04
CA PRO A 66 -23.35 35.64 3.15
C PRO A 66 -24.30 34.98 4.15
N VAL A 67 -23.84 34.93 5.40
CA VAL A 67 -24.55 34.37 6.55
C VAL A 67 -25.84 35.12 6.92
N ASP A 68 -25.96 36.40 6.56
CA ASP A 68 -27.11 37.25 6.94
C ASP A 68 -28.40 37.03 6.12
N LEU A 69 -28.43 36.03 5.22
CA LEU A 69 -29.61 35.72 4.41
C LEU A 69 -30.34 34.48 4.92
N PRO A 70 -31.68 34.44 4.86
CA PRO A 70 -32.43 33.23 5.23
C PRO A 70 -32.06 32.07 4.31
N GLY A 71 -31.94 30.88 4.88
CA GLY A 71 -31.52 29.70 4.15
C GLY A 71 -30.97 28.61 5.07
N HIS A 72 -30.45 27.55 4.47
CA HIS A 72 -29.89 26.38 5.15
C HIS A 72 -28.86 25.68 4.25
N THR A 73 -28.21 24.66 4.77
CA THR A 73 -27.36 23.74 4.01
C THR A 73 -28.06 22.39 3.89
N ILE A 74 -28.15 21.86 2.68
CA ILE A 74 -28.61 20.50 2.41
C ILE A 74 -27.39 19.59 2.39
N ILE A 75 -27.45 18.49 3.14
CA ILE A 75 -26.46 17.42 3.13
C ILE A 75 -27.05 16.30 2.29
N GLU A 76 -26.42 16.00 1.16
CA GLU A 76 -26.75 14.83 0.36
C GLU A 76 -25.77 13.70 0.65
N HIS A 77 -26.29 12.48 0.60
CA HIS A 77 -25.58 11.23 0.81
C HIS A 77 -25.83 10.30 -0.38
N ALA A 78 -24.80 9.58 -0.81
CA ALA A 78 -24.91 8.49 -1.76
C ALA A 78 -24.04 7.32 -1.31
N LEU A 79 -24.44 6.11 -1.65
CA LEU A 79 -23.51 4.97 -1.68
C LEU A 79 -22.58 5.10 -2.90
N SER A 80 -21.42 4.44 -2.87
CA SER A 80 -20.55 4.34 -4.05
C SER A 80 -21.32 3.82 -5.28
N GLY A 81 -21.35 4.63 -6.34
CA GLY A 81 -22.14 4.38 -7.57
C GLY A 81 -23.67 4.52 -7.43
N GLY A 82 -24.19 4.91 -6.26
CA GLY A 82 -25.61 5.06 -5.97
C GLY A 82 -26.21 6.41 -6.37
N GLU A 83 -27.54 6.52 -6.27
CA GLU A 83 -28.25 7.80 -6.41
C GLU A 83 -28.08 8.65 -5.15
N TRP A 84 -27.94 9.97 -5.32
CA TRP A 84 -27.87 10.93 -4.21
C TRP A 84 -29.24 11.11 -3.56
N ALA A 85 -29.28 11.05 -2.23
CA ALA A 85 -30.45 11.28 -1.39
C ALA A 85 -30.12 12.33 -0.31
N VAL A 86 -31.13 13.06 0.18
CA VAL A 86 -30.93 14.03 1.27
C VAL A 86 -30.77 13.27 2.59
N ALA A 87 -29.60 13.40 3.21
CA ALA A 87 -29.30 12.88 4.55
C ALA A 87 -29.79 13.81 5.66
N GLY A 88 -29.79 15.12 5.40
CA GLY A 88 -30.23 16.11 6.37
C GLY A 88 -30.14 17.54 5.88
N GLU A 89 -30.63 18.46 6.69
CA GLU A 89 -30.60 19.91 6.42
C GLU A 89 -30.28 20.66 7.71
N THR A 90 -29.49 21.72 7.64
CA THR A 90 -29.24 22.58 8.79
C THR A 90 -30.43 23.49 9.10
N SER A 91 -30.51 23.99 10.33
CA SER A 91 -31.55 24.95 10.71
C SER A 91 -31.32 26.37 10.15
N SER A 92 -30.08 26.69 9.78
CA SER A 92 -29.68 27.96 9.19
C SER A 92 -28.32 27.84 8.50
N ARG A 93 -27.96 28.85 7.69
CA ARG A 93 -26.63 28.93 7.02
C ARG A 93 -25.47 29.17 7.98
N ASP A 94 -25.74 29.66 9.20
CA ASP A 94 -24.72 29.89 10.23
C ASP A 94 -24.20 28.58 10.84
N VAL A 95 -24.93 27.48 10.64
CA VAL A 95 -24.53 26.16 11.12
C VAL A 95 -23.53 25.58 10.13
N THR A 96 -22.32 25.35 10.60
CA THR A 96 -21.19 24.81 9.81
C THR A 96 -20.78 23.39 10.22
N VAL A 97 -21.64 22.74 11.02
CA VAL A 97 -21.43 21.38 11.53
C VAL A 97 -22.74 20.61 11.47
N PHE A 98 -22.70 19.37 10.99
CA PHE A 98 -23.86 18.48 10.96
C PHE A 98 -23.45 17.06 11.30
N GLU A 99 -24.17 16.43 12.22
CA GLU A 99 -23.99 15.02 12.57
C GLU A 99 -24.94 14.18 11.73
N VAL A 100 -24.40 13.16 11.06
CA VAL A 100 -25.18 12.16 10.31
C VAL A 100 -25.02 10.81 10.99
N ASP A 101 -26.07 9.99 10.91
CA ASP A 101 -25.99 8.60 11.33
C ASP A 101 -24.89 7.91 10.51
N ARG A 102 -23.96 7.24 11.20
CA ARG A 102 -22.97 6.36 10.58
C ARG A 102 -23.73 5.19 9.96
N PRO A 103 -23.65 5.03 8.64
CA PRO A 103 -24.26 3.88 8.01
C PRO A 103 -23.56 2.59 8.45
N ILE A 104 -24.29 1.48 8.44
CA ILE A 104 -23.79 0.17 8.91
C ILE A 104 -23.79 -0.91 7.81
N ASP A 105 -24.16 -0.51 6.59
CA ASP A 105 -24.62 -1.40 5.54
C ASP A 105 -23.90 -1.22 4.20
N ALA A 106 -22.93 -0.30 4.09
CA ALA A 106 -22.15 -0.18 2.87
C ALA A 106 -20.72 0.30 3.12
N LEU A 107 -19.84 -0.12 2.22
CA LEU A 107 -18.39 0.02 2.39
C LEU A 107 -17.91 1.46 2.13
N SER A 108 -18.69 2.28 1.43
CA SER A 108 -18.31 3.64 1.06
C SER A 108 -19.56 4.53 0.90
N HIS A 109 -19.51 5.67 1.58
CA HIS A 109 -20.57 6.68 1.66
C HIS A 109 -19.99 8.02 1.25
N HIS A 110 -20.59 8.63 0.25
CA HIS A 110 -20.20 9.94 -0.24
C HIS A 110 -21.15 10.99 0.30
N TYR A 111 -20.59 12.12 0.70
CA TYR A 111 -21.34 13.29 1.12
C TYR A 111 -20.97 14.48 0.26
N ARG A 112 -21.97 15.28 -0.10
CA ARG A 112 -21.78 16.60 -0.71
C ARG A 112 -22.82 17.54 -0.14
N LEU A 113 -22.49 18.81 -0.10
CA LEU A 113 -23.31 19.81 0.54
C LEU A 113 -23.72 20.88 -0.46
N HIS A 114 -24.94 21.41 -0.29
CA HIS A 114 -25.44 22.55 -1.05
C HIS A 114 -25.86 23.63 -0.08
N THR A 115 -25.51 24.89 -0.37
CA THR A 115 -26.13 26.01 0.34
C THR A 115 -27.39 26.45 -0.39
N VAL A 116 -28.45 26.68 0.38
CA VAL A 116 -29.75 27.16 -0.08
C VAL A 116 -29.99 28.55 0.49
N THR A 117 -30.32 29.50 -0.38
CA THR A 117 -30.88 30.80 0.00
C THR A 117 -32.37 30.79 -0.26
N ASP A 118 -33.16 31.02 0.80
CA ASP A 118 -34.61 31.09 0.72
C ASP A 118 -35.10 32.41 0.11
N PRO A 119 -36.32 32.45 -0.45
CA PRO A 119 -36.93 33.69 -0.92
C PRO A 119 -36.94 34.79 0.16
N HIS A 120 -36.41 35.96 -0.17
CA HIS A 120 -36.32 37.12 0.71
C HIS A 120 -36.74 38.41 -0.02
N GLU A 121 -36.47 39.59 0.56
CA GLU A 121 -36.91 40.86 -0.02
C GLU A 121 -36.24 41.20 -1.36
N ASN A 122 -34.98 40.79 -1.55
CA ASN A 122 -34.18 41.14 -2.72
C ASN A 122 -34.15 40.04 -3.80
N ASN A 123 -34.51 38.80 -3.47
CA ASN A 123 -34.75 37.73 -4.43
C ASN A 123 -35.96 36.88 -4.00
N LYS A 124 -36.92 36.67 -4.91
CA LYS A 124 -38.13 35.86 -4.65
C LYS A 124 -37.99 34.39 -5.00
N ASN A 125 -36.85 33.98 -5.52
CA ASN A 125 -36.54 32.59 -5.86
C ASN A 125 -35.80 31.92 -4.70
N THR A 126 -35.97 30.61 -4.59
CA THR A 126 -35.01 29.76 -3.88
C THR A 126 -33.79 29.60 -4.79
N VAL A 127 -32.61 29.81 -4.24
CA VAL A 127 -31.35 29.65 -4.95
C VAL A 127 -30.56 28.54 -4.27
N VAL A 128 -30.10 27.58 -5.06
CA VAL A 128 -29.27 26.46 -4.60
C VAL A 128 -27.90 26.61 -5.25
N SER A 129 -26.84 26.46 -4.48
CA SER A 129 -25.47 26.44 -5.00
C SER A 129 -25.20 25.17 -5.83
N ASP A 130 -24.11 25.20 -6.58
CA ASP A 130 -23.44 23.96 -6.97
C ASP A 130 -23.05 23.13 -5.72
N PRO A 131 -22.85 21.81 -5.87
CA PRO A 131 -22.39 20.99 -4.75
C PRO A 131 -20.98 21.39 -4.33
N SER A 132 -20.66 21.16 -3.05
CA SER A 132 -19.28 21.12 -2.57
C SER A 132 -18.46 20.02 -3.25
N GLU A 133 -17.16 19.99 -2.96
CA GLU A 133 -16.36 18.77 -3.16
C GLU A 133 -17.00 17.58 -2.42
N ILE A 134 -16.88 16.39 -3.01
CA ILE A 134 -17.36 15.15 -2.39
C ILE A 134 -16.36 14.74 -1.31
N VAL A 135 -16.88 14.49 -0.10
CA VAL A 135 -16.11 13.81 0.94
C VAL A 135 -16.60 12.37 1.06
N THR A 136 -15.67 11.44 1.26
CA THR A 136 -15.97 10.01 1.33
C THR A 136 -15.71 9.49 2.74
N PHE A 137 -16.68 8.75 3.25
CA PHE A 137 -16.56 7.89 4.41
C PHE A 137 -16.46 6.45 3.93
N ASN A 138 -15.41 5.73 4.27
CA ASN A 138 -15.34 4.29 3.98
C ASN A 138 -15.63 3.52 5.27
N GLU A 139 -16.75 2.80 5.30
CA GLU A 139 -17.04 1.80 6.36
C GLU A 139 -16.34 0.46 6.08
N ALA A 140 -15.79 0.32 4.87
CA ALA A 140 -15.20 -0.90 4.41
C ALA A 140 -14.07 -1.36 5.32
N GLY A 141 -13.99 -2.67 5.52
CA GLY A 141 -13.04 -3.28 6.44
C GLY A 141 -11.70 -2.58 6.39
N ASP A 142 -11.30 -1.99 7.51
CA ASP A 142 -10.13 -1.14 7.66
C ASP A 142 -8.88 -1.68 6.97
N ILE A 143 -8.80 -3.02 6.88
CA ILE A 143 -7.66 -3.77 6.39
C ILE A 143 -8.10 -4.92 5.48
N VAL A 144 -7.35 -5.16 4.40
CA VAL A 144 -7.46 -6.34 3.54
C VAL A 144 -6.15 -7.13 3.53
N LEU A 145 -6.25 -8.45 3.68
CA LEU A 145 -5.16 -9.36 3.36
C LEU A 145 -5.40 -9.97 1.99
N PRO A 146 -4.46 -9.76 1.04
CA PRO A 146 -4.78 -10.03 -0.34
C PRO A 146 -4.82 -11.51 -0.71
N ALA A 147 -4.15 -12.34 0.08
CA ALA A 147 -4.11 -13.76 -0.14
C ALA A 147 -4.07 -14.52 1.20
N LEU A 148 -4.99 -15.46 1.34
CA LEU A 148 -4.91 -16.58 2.25
C LEU A 148 -5.09 -17.87 1.45
N ALA A 149 -4.39 -18.92 1.83
CA ALA A 149 -4.42 -20.20 1.16
C ALA A 149 -4.40 -21.37 2.15
N ARG A 150 -5.20 -22.38 1.83
CA ARG A 150 -5.15 -23.74 2.34
C ARG A 150 -5.42 -24.66 1.17
N LEU A 151 -4.38 -25.30 0.66
CA LEU A 151 -4.46 -26.24 -0.45
C LEU A 151 -3.63 -27.47 -0.08
N ARG A 152 -4.18 -28.68 -0.23
CA ARG A 152 -3.47 -29.93 0.08
C ARG A 152 -3.58 -30.93 -1.07
N GLY A 153 -2.52 -31.69 -1.33
CA GLY A 153 -2.56 -32.84 -2.24
C GLY A 153 -2.43 -32.52 -3.74
N HIS A 154 -2.00 -31.30 -4.10
CA HIS A 154 -1.81 -30.85 -5.48
C HIS A 154 -0.32 -30.83 -5.91
N GLY A 155 0.50 -31.67 -5.28
CA GLY A 155 1.95 -31.68 -5.48
C GLY A 155 2.68 -30.68 -4.59
N VAL A 156 2.02 -29.59 -4.17
CA VAL A 156 2.51 -28.65 -3.17
C VAL A 156 1.36 -28.34 -2.22
N ASP A 157 1.65 -28.32 -0.91
CA ASP A 157 0.69 -27.95 0.12
C ASP A 157 0.87 -26.47 0.48
N PHE A 158 -0.18 -25.66 0.35
CA PHE A 158 -0.16 -24.25 0.72
C PHE A 158 -0.88 -24.05 2.05
N THR A 159 -0.29 -23.27 2.96
CA THR A 159 -0.93 -22.90 4.23
C THR A 159 -0.56 -21.47 4.61
N SER A 160 -1.55 -20.68 5.00
CA SER A 160 -1.34 -19.33 5.52
C SER A 160 -1.14 -19.31 7.03
N THR A 161 -0.07 -18.63 7.45
CA THR A 161 0.11 -18.14 8.81
C THR A 161 -0.26 -16.67 8.85
N LEU A 162 -0.96 -16.25 9.90
CA LEU A 162 -1.33 -14.87 10.15
C LEU A 162 -0.63 -14.38 11.41
N ASP A 163 0.04 -13.24 11.34
CA ASP A 163 0.60 -12.54 12.49
C ASP A 163 -0.18 -11.25 12.70
N ALA A 164 -0.70 -11.05 13.91
CA ALA A 164 -1.50 -9.90 14.29
C ALA A 164 -0.98 -9.27 15.58
N PHE A 165 -1.06 -7.95 15.70
CA PHE A 165 -0.73 -7.21 16.91
C PHE A 165 -1.64 -6.01 17.10
N ASN A 166 -2.17 -5.86 18.31
CA ASN A 166 -2.95 -4.70 18.74
C ASN A 166 -2.07 -3.82 19.64
N PRO A 167 -1.43 -2.76 19.12
CA PRO A 167 -0.68 -1.79 19.93
C PRO A 167 -1.54 -0.90 20.82
N SER A 168 -2.87 -0.88 20.65
CA SER A 168 -3.74 0.02 21.39
C SER A 168 -3.94 -0.39 22.84
N GLU A 169 -4.47 0.53 23.66
CA GLU A 169 -4.79 0.29 25.07
C GLU A 169 -6.17 -0.36 25.28
N ILE A 170 -6.90 -0.66 24.20
CA ILE A 170 -8.23 -1.26 24.23
C ILE A 170 -8.26 -2.58 23.46
N ASP A 171 -9.16 -3.48 23.84
CA ASP A 171 -9.39 -4.69 23.05
C ASP A 171 -10.03 -4.30 21.71
N LEU A 172 -9.55 -4.90 20.62
CA LEU A 172 -10.13 -4.71 19.31
C LEU A 172 -11.12 -5.84 19.02
N GLU A 173 -12.35 -5.48 18.68
CA GLU A 173 -13.33 -6.39 18.11
C GLU A 173 -13.19 -6.38 16.58
N LEU A 174 -12.93 -7.53 15.98
CA LEU A 174 -12.67 -7.68 14.55
C LEU A 174 -13.79 -8.47 13.89
N SER A 175 -14.36 -7.94 12.82
CA SER A 175 -15.24 -8.66 11.90
C SER A 175 -14.44 -9.11 10.68
N LEU A 176 -14.41 -10.41 10.45
CA LEU A 176 -13.57 -11.06 9.44
C LEU A 176 -14.46 -11.65 8.35
N VAL A 177 -14.19 -11.32 7.09
CA VAL A 177 -14.90 -11.92 5.94
C VAL A 177 -13.87 -12.50 4.98
N PHE A 178 -13.83 -13.83 4.90
CA PHE A 178 -13.06 -14.54 3.89
C PHE A 178 -13.90 -14.76 2.63
N THR A 179 -13.39 -14.30 1.50
CA THR A 179 -14.03 -14.49 0.20
C THR A 179 -13.15 -15.37 -0.68
N PRO A 180 -13.58 -16.62 -0.98
CA PRO A 180 -12.86 -17.50 -1.88
C PRO A 180 -12.62 -16.85 -3.25
N ARG A 181 -11.47 -17.14 -3.86
CA ARG A 181 -11.10 -16.74 -5.22
C ARG A 181 -12.08 -17.34 -6.22
N GLU A 182 -12.41 -16.58 -7.26
CA GLU A 182 -13.50 -16.92 -8.19
C GLU A 182 -13.33 -18.29 -8.88
N ASP A 183 -12.10 -18.64 -9.27
CA ASP A 183 -11.76 -19.89 -9.95
C ASP A 183 -11.79 -21.13 -9.02
N ILE A 184 -11.61 -20.93 -7.72
CA ILE A 184 -11.77 -21.98 -6.70
C ILE A 184 -13.25 -22.14 -6.35
N GLY A 185 -13.97 -21.02 -6.26
CA GLY A 185 -15.37 -20.96 -5.90
C GLY A 185 -15.62 -21.19 -4.40
N GLY A 186 -16.88 -21.03 -4.00
CA GLY A 186 -17.32 -21.14 -2.60
C GLY A 186 -18.02 -19.87 -2.13
N GLU A 187 -18.85 -20.02 -1.09
CA GLU A 187 -19.53 -18.88 -0.48
C GLU A 187 -18.59 -18.14 0.49
N PRO A 188 -18.69 -16.81 0.60
CA PRO A 188 -17.99 -16.05 1.62
C PRO A 188 -18.30 -16.56 3.03
N LYS A 189 -17.31 -16.49 3.93
CA LYS A 189 -17.44 -16.92 5.33
C LYS A 189 -17.11 -15.78 6.27
N GLY A 190 -17.98 -15.54 7.25
CA GLY A 190 -17.80 -14.54 8.29
C GLY A 190 -17.34 -15.14 9.61
N ALA A 191 -16.50 -14.43 10.34
CA ALA A 191 -16.12 -14.71 11.73
C ALA A 191 -15.99 -13.41 12.52
N THR A 192 -15.98 -13.52 13.85
CA THR A 192 -15.63 -12.40 14.73
C THR A 192 -14.47 -12.84 15.61
N TRP A 193 -13.57 -11.92 15.92
CA TRP A 193 -12.40 -12.19 16.74
C TRP A 193 -12.08 -10.99 17.62
N THR A 194 -11.79 -11.23 18.90
CA THR A 194 -11.30 -10.18 19.79
C THR A 194 -9.79 -10.34 19.95
N LEU A 195 -9.05 -9.29 19.65
CA LEU A 195 -7.61 -9.20 19.90
C LEU A 195 -7.36 -8.27 21.09
N GLU A 196 -6.86 -8.83 22.19
CA GLU A 196 -6.69 -8.10 23.46
C GLU A 196 -5.70 -6.92 23.31
N ALA A 197 -5.90 -5.87 24.10
CA ALA A 197 -5.03 -4.70 24.16
C ALA A 197 -3.55 -5.09 24.38
N GLY A 198 -2.64 -4.53 23.59
CA GLY A 198 -1.20 -4.80 23.68
C GLY A 198 -0.78 -6.23 23.34
N SER A 199 -1.69 -7.08 22.82
CA SER A 199 -1.42 -8.49 22.55
C SER A 199 -1.04 -8.73 21.09
N ALA A 200 -0.12 -9.68 20.88
CA ALA A 200 0.25 -10.17 19.56
C ALA A 200 -0.06 -11.68 19.48
N VAL A 201 -0.50 -12.15 18.31
CA VAL A 201 -0.93 -13.54 18.11
C VAL A 201 -0.45 -14.04 16.75
N THR A 202 0.13 -15.23 16.73
CA THR A 202 0.41 -15.98 15.49
C THR A 202 -0.64 -17.08 15.34
N ILE A 203 -1.32 -17.10 14.20
CA ILE A 203 -2.34 -18.08 13.88
C ILE A 203 -1.85 -18.91 12.71
N VAL A 204 -1.40 -20.12 13.02
CA VAL A 204 -1.07 -21.13 12.01
C VAL A 204 -2.37 -21.67 11.42
N ASP A 205 -2.45 -21.68 10.09
CA ASP A 205 -3.64 -22.13 9.35
C ASP A 205 -4.88 -21.26 9.64
N ALA A 206 -4.75 -19.96 9.36
CA ALA A 206 -5.74 -18.95 9.69
C ALA A 206 -7.16 -19.29 9.19
N LEU A 207 -7.26 -19.96 8.03
CA LEU A 207 -8.55 -20.36 7.47
C LEU A 207 -9.26 -21.43 8.31
N GLU A 208 -8.54 -22.40 8.87
CA GLU A 208 -9.14 -23.39 9.78
C GLU A 208 -9.43 -22.79 11.15
N PHE A 209 -8.58 -21.91 11.64
CA PHE A 209 -8.79 -21.24 12.93
C PHE A 209 -10.09 -20.42 12.95
N PHE A 210 -10.32 -19.56 11.96
CA PHE A 210 -11.49 -18.67 11.96
C PHE A 210 -12.77 -19.31 11.40
N PHE A 211 -12.65 -20.17 10.38
CA PHE A 211 -13.81 -20.65 9.63
C PHE A 211 -14.07 -22.15 9.78
N GLY A 212 -13.32 -22.80 10.67
CA GLY A 212 -13.44 -24.22 10.98
C GLY A 212 -12.80 -25.13 9.92
N PRO A 213 -12.93 -26.47 10.07
CA PRO A 213 -12.24 -27.43 9.22
C PRO A 213 -12.77 -27.38 7.78
N TRP A 214 -11.85 -27.30 6.82
CA TRP A 214 -12.13 -27.29 5.37
C TRP A 214 -12.07 -28.70 4.73
N GLY A 215 -11.73 -29.73 5.51
CA GLY A 215 -11.54 -31.08 4.96
C GLY A 215 -10.42 -31.13 3.91
N GLU A 216 -10.73 -31.71 2.74
CA GLU A 216 -9.86 -31.75 1.55
C GLU A 216 -10.19 -30.62 0.55
N GLU A 217 -11.17 -29.75 0.85
CA GLU A 217 -11.56 -28.69 -0.07
C GLU A 217 -10.47 -27.59 -0.11
N PRO A 218 -10.05 -27.16 -1.30
CA PRO A 218 -9.13 -26.04 -1.44
C PRO A 218 -9.80 -24.74 -1.00
N ALA A 219 -9.07 -23.89 -0.30
CA ALA A 219 -9.52 -22.55 0.07
C ALA A 219 -8.41 -21.55 -0.23
N VAL A 220 -8.57 -20.76 -1.27
CA VAL A 220 -7.67 -19.65 -1.61
C VAL A 220 -8.55 -18.43 -1.82
N GLY A 221 -8.20 -17.27 -1.30
CA GLY A 221 -9.03 -16.07 -1.39
C GLY A 221 -8.46 -14.89 -0.62
N SER A 222 -9.26 -13.85 -0.45
CA SER A 222 -8.90 -12.66 0.33
C SER A 222 -9.56 -12.67 1.71
N LEU A 223 -9.01 -11.92 2.65
CA LEU A 223 -9.63 -11.66 3.95
C LEU A 223 -9.85 -10.15 4.14
N MET A 224 -11.10 -9.74 4.26
CA MET A 224 -11.45 -8.38 4.69
C MET A 224 -11.62 -8.36 6.21
N VAL A 225 -11.06 -7.33 6.85
CA VAL A 225 -11.07 -7.15 8.31
C VAL A 225 -11.64 -5.78 8.63
N THR A 226 -12.78 -5.73 9.32
CA THR A 226 -13.35 -4.51 9.89
C THR A 226 -13.06 -4.45 11.40
N ILE A 227 -12.55 -3.33 11.87
CA ILE A 227 -12.23 -3.06 13.27
C ILE A 227 -13.40 -2.32 13.90
N VAL A 228 -14.15 -3.02 14.75
CA VAL A 228 -15.36 -2.50 15.40
C VAL A 228 -14.94 -1.61 16.57
N GLY A 229 -15.17 -0.30 16.43
CA GLY A 229 -14.88 0.68 17.48
C GLY A 229 -13.41 1.09 17.61
N GLY A 230 -12.57 0.71 16.64
CA GLY A 230 -11.18 1.15 16.50
C GLY A 230 -10.91 1.69 15.10
N LYS A 231 -9.64 1.79 14.72
CA LYS A 231 -9.19 2.24 13.40
C LYS A 231 -8.18 1.27 12.79
N ALA A 232 -7.97 1.34 11.48
CA ALA A 232 -6.93 0.60 10.76
C ALA A 232 -5.54 0.65 11.44
N GLU A 233 -5.15 1.84 11.92
CA GLU A 233 -3.85 2.08 12.59
C GLU A 233 -3.68 1.34 13.92
N ASP A 234 -4.78 0.88 14.52
CA ASP A 234 -4.76 0.13 15.78
C ASP A 234 -4.45 -1.36 15.58
N LEU A 235 -4.41 -1.87 14.34
CA LEU A 235 -4.15 -3.28 14.04
C LEU A 235 -3.00 -3.44 13.05
N LEU A 236 -1.94 -4.12 13.49
CA LEU A 236 -0.86 -4.57 12.62
C LEU A 236 -1.13 -6.01 12.22
N LEU A 237 -1.15 -6.27 10.91
CA LEU A 237 -1.54 -7.56 10.36
C LEU A 237 -0.68 -7.93 9.15
N THR A 238 -0.22 -9.18 9.10
CA THR A 238 0.47 -9.73 7.93
C THR A 238 0.10 -11.20 7.76
N SER A 239 0.09 -11.67 6.52
CA SER A 239 -0.01 -13.10 6.22
C SER A 239 1.26 -13.59 5.55
N THR A 240 1.71 -14.79 5.90
CA THR A 240 2.68 -15.54 5.10
C THR A 240 2.01 -16.78 4.54
N ILE A 241 2.08 -16.97 3.23
CA ILE A 241 1.69 -18.21 2.58
C ILE A 241 2.93 -19.07 2.41
N THR A 242 2.94 -20.25 3.03
CA THR A 242 4.01 -21.23 2.87
C THR A 242 3.56 -22.33 1.91
N ALA A 243 4.37 -22.57 0.89
CA ALA A 243 4.31 -23.67 -0.04
C ALA A 243 5.25 -24.78 0.42
N ARG A 244 4.72 -25.95 0.80
CA ARG A 244 5.50 -27.13 1.21
C ARG A 244 5.48 -28.18 0.11
N HIS A 245 6.65 -28.54 -0.38
CA HIS A 245 6.85 -29.54 -1.43
C HIS A 245 6.92 -30.97 -0.84
N PRO A 246 6.77 -32.02 -1.67
CA PRO A 246 6.78 -33.41 -1.21
C PRO A 246 8.13 -33.86 -0.67
N ASP A 247 9.21 -33.17 -1.04
CA ASP A 247 10.56 -33.40 -0.53
C ASP A 247 10.83 -32.70 0.81
N GLY A 248 9.88 -31.88 1.29
CA GLY A 248 9.98 -31.13 2.54
C GLY A 248 10.58 -29.72 2.38
N SER A 249 10.94 -29.31 1.16
CA SER A 249 11.29 -27.92 0.90
C SER A 249 10.09 -26.99 1.13
N GLU A 250 10.38 -25.81 1.66
CA GLU A 250 9.37 -24.80 1.97
C GLU A 250 9.77 -23.45 1.38
N TYR A 251 8.82 -22.80 0.74
CA TYR A 251 8.96 -21.47 0.14
C TYR A 251 7.80 -20.59 0.60
N GLY A 252 8.06 -19.31 0.82
CA GLY A 252 7.17 -18.42 1.55
C GLY A 252 6.96 -17.09 0.85
N GLN A 253 5.71 -16.64 0.83
CA GLN A 253 5.38 -15.30 0.38
C GLN A 253 4.65 -14.53 1.47
N ALA A 254 5.21 -13.39 1.89
CA ALA A 254 4.50 -12.46 2.76
C ALA A 254 3.61 -11.50 1.97
N PHE A 255 2.43 -11.27 2.52
CA PHE A 255 1.51 -10.24 2.12
C PHE A 255 1.26 -9.34 3.32
N PRO A 256 1.86 -8.14 3.36
CA PRO A 256 1.45 -7.15 4.34
C PRO A 256 -0.02 -6.83 4.10
N ALA A 257 -0.77 -6.62 5.17
CA ALA A 257 -2.14 -6.17 5.01
C ALA A 257 -2.16 -4.76 4.43
N SER A 258 -3.13 -4.49 3.57
CA SER A 258 -3.31 -3.18 2.94
C SER A 258 -4.51 -2.48 3.56
N THR A 259 -4.42 -1.16 3.71
CA THR A 259 -5.55 -0.34 4.15
C THR A 259 -6.36 0.13 2.94
N PHE A 260 -7.59 0.60 3.19
CA PHE A 260 -8.40 1.23 2.15
C PHE A 260 -7.78 2.52 1.60
N SER A 261 -6.95 3.21 2.38
CA SER A 261 -6.19 4.38 1.90
C SER A 261 -5.11 4.02 0.88
N GLN A 262 -4.74 2.74 0.76
CA GLN A 262 -3.78 2.23 -0.22
C GLN A 262 -4.47 1.64 -1.47
N SER A 263 -5.81 1.73 -1.56
CA SER A 263 -6.54 1.23 -2.72
C SER A 263 -6.35 2.10 -3.95
N ILE A 264 -6.58 1.51 -5.11
CA ILE A 264 -6.54 2.17 -6.41
C ILE A 264 -7.97 2.62 -6.72
N TRP A 265 -8.16 3.92 -6.86
CA TRP A 265 -9.46 4.57 -7.06
C TRP A 265 -9.76 4.90 -8.52
N PRO A 266 -11.02 5.23 -8.88
CA PRO A 266 -11.37 5.59 -10.25
C PRO A 266 -10.60 6.82 -10.73
N GLY A 267 -9.94 6.69 -11.88
CA GLY A 267 -9.10 7.75 -12.44
C GLY A 267 -7.63 7.67 -12.02
N GLU A 268 -7.29 6.80 -11.08
CA GLU A 268 -5.92 6.41 -10.80
C GLU A 268 -5.48 5.27 -11.72
N ILE A 269 -4.18 5.25 -12.00
CA ILE A 269 -3.54 4.16 -12.74
C ILE A 269 -2.40 3.66 -11.86
N ALA A 270 -2.42 2.37 -11.55
CA ALA A 270 -1.33 1.72 -10.86
C ALA A 270 -0.52 0.85 -11.82
N HIS A 271 0.75 0.65 -11.49
CA HIS A 271 1.66 -0.21 -12.22
C HIS A 271 2.32 -1.21 -11.27
N ILE A 272 2.63 -2.40 -11.79
CA ILE A 272 3.42 -3.42 -11.09
C ILE A 272 4.61 -3.77 -11.98
N HIS A 273 5.83 -3.69 -11.45
CA HIS A 273 7.02 -4.21 -12.14
C HIS A 273 6.90 -5.71 -12.36
N THR A 274 7.28 -6.19 -13.54
CA THR A 274 7.29 -7.62 -13.83
C THR A 274 8.61 -8.26 -13.37
N THR A 275 9.53 -8.55 -14.28
CA THR A 275 10.80 -9.20 -13.98
C THR A 275 11.85 -8.84 -15.04
N VAL A 276 13.11 -8.77 -14.61
CA VAL A 276 14.28 -8.61 -15.49
C VAL A 276 14.60 -9.88 -16.28
N ASP A 277 14.07 -11.04 -15.86
CA ASP A 277 14.35 -12.36 -16.43
C ASP A 277 13.05 -13.11 -16.75
N ALA A 278 12.30 -12.59 -17.71
CA ALA A 278 11.00 -13.14 -18.09
C ALA A 278 11.09 -14.55 -18.71
N ASP A 279 12.25 -14.93 -19.25
CA ASP A 279 12.43 -16.25 -19.83
C ASP A 279 12.40 -17.36 -18.76
N HIS A 280 12.94 -17.09 -17.56
CA HIS A 280 12.97 -18.04 -16.45
C HIS A 280 11.95 -17.76 -15.35
N SER A 281 11.35 -16.57 -15.34
CA SER A 281 10.42 -16.16 -14.29
C SER A 281 9.00 -16.02 -14.80
N ARG A 282 8.06 -16.63 -14.07
CA ARG A 282 6.63 -16.43 -14.25
C ARG A 282 6.18 -15.24 -13.42
N VAL A 283 5.40 -14.35 -14.00
CA VAL A 283 4.78 -13.23 -13.26
C VAL A 283 3.28 -13.44 -13.19
N ASN A 284 2.72 -13.29 -12.00
CA ASN A 284 1.27 -13.26 -11.77
C ASN A 284 0.84 -11.89 -11.25
N ALA A 285 -0.44 -11.54 -11.46
CA ALA A 285 -1.07 -10.39 -10.84
C ALA A 285 -2.37 -10.79 -10.13
N GLY A 286 -2.53 -10.38 -8.88
CA GLY A 286 -3.76 -10.52 -8.11
C GLY A 286 -4.49 -9.18 -7.99
N LEU A 287 -5.82 -9.22 -8.06
CA LEU A 287 -6.70 -8.06 -7.88
C LEU A 287 -7.82 -8.42 -6.91
N ILE A 288 -8.21 -7.48 -6.04
CA ILE A 288 -9.27 -7.66 -5.05
C ILE A 288 -10.18 -6.45 -5.05
N ALA A 289 -11.45 -6.64 -5.37
CA ALA A 289 -12.44 -5.58 -5.29
C ALA A 289 -12.70 -5.22 -3.82
N LEU A 290 -12.75 -3.92 -3.56
CA LEU A 290 -13.01 -3.37 -2.24
C LEU A 290 -14.40 -2.73 -2.13
N GLU A 291 -14.98 -2.31 -3.26
CA GLU A 291 -16.32 -1.73 -3.34
C GLU A 291 -17.24 -2.55 -4.28
N PRO A 292 -18.57 -2.42 -4.12
CA PRO A 292 -19.54 -3.01 -5.04
C PRO A 292 -19.33 -2.57 -6.49
N ASN A 293 -19.54 -3.48 -7.44
CA ASN A 293 -19.36 -3.24 -8.88
C ASN A 293 -18.00 -2.61 -9.23
N THR A 294 -16.93 -3.01 -8.55
CA THR A 294 -15.58 -2.55 -8.89
C THR A 294 -15.20 -3.06 -10.27
N GLN A 295 -14.66 -2.17 -11.11
CA GLN A 295 -14.21 -2.51 -12.46
C GLN A 295 -12.86 -1.89 -12.79
N ALA A 296 -11.97 -2.69 -13.38
CA ALA A 296 -10.66 -2.25 -13.81
C ALA A 296 -10.25 -2.88 -15.15
N ARG A 297 -9.38 -2.17 -15.88
CA ARG A 297 -8.71 -2.67 -17.08
C ARG A 297 -7.26 -2.97 -16.75
N ILE A 298 -6.80 -4.14 -17.14
CA ILE A 298 -5.42 -4.58 -16.95
C ILE A 298 -4.77 -4.76 -18.32
N ARG A 299 -3.55 -4.23 -18.46
CA ARG A 299 -2.75 -4.28 -19.69
C ARG A 299 -1.30 -4.57 -19.35
N LEU A 300 -0.54 -5.09 -20.32
CA LEU A 300 0.92 -5.02 -20.29
C LEU A 300 1.38 -3.79 -21.08
N VAL A 301 2.26 -3.00 -20.49
CA VAL A 301 2.77 -1.76 -21.10
C VAL A 301 4.29 -1.69 -21.01
N ASP A 302 4.90 -1.12 -22.05
CA ASP A 302 6.31 -0.68 -22.07
C ASP A 302 6.52 0.24 -23.31
N PRO A 303 6.89 1.51 -23.13
CA PRO A 303 6.97 2.25 -21.86
C PRO A 303 5.58 2.45 -21.22
N ILE A 304 5.53 3.07 -20.03
CA ILE A 304 4.26 3.44 -19.33
C ILE A 304 3.28 4.09 -20.32
N GLY A 305 2.03 3.61 -20.33
CA GLY A 305 0.97 4.09 -21.21
C GLY A 305 1.01 3.56 -22.66
N ILE A 306 2.03 2.78 -23.04
CA ILE A 306 2.11 2.15 -24.37
C ILE A 306 1.89 0.64 -24.25
N ALA A 307 0.71 0.19 -24.65
CA ALA A 307 0.34 -1.23 -24.57
C ALA A 307 1.22 -2.11 -25.48
N LEU A 308 1.69 -3.23 -24.94
CA LEU A 308 2.49 -4.24 -25.64
C LEU A 308 1.65 -5.19 -26.50
N SER A 309 0.33 -5.23 -26.26
CA SER A 309 -0.63 -5.95 -27.09
C SER A 309 -1.99 -5.24 -27.10
N ASP A 310 -2.85 -5.64 -28.05
CA ASP A 310 -4.27 -5.22 -28.05
C ASP A 310 -5.09 -5.92 -26.94
N GLY A 311 -4.46 -6.84 -26.20
CA GLY A 311 -5.10 -7.59 -25.12
C GLY A 311 -5.40 -6.69 -23.93
N VAL A 312 -6.67 -6.65 -23.53
CA VAL A 312 -7.12 -5.97 -22.31
C VAL A 312 -7.86 -7.01 -21.49
N HIS A 313 -7.41 -7.23 -20.26
CA HIS A 313 -8.17 -8.02 -19.30
C HIS A 313 -9.09 -7.07 -18.52
N VAL A 314 -10.34 -7.48 -18.30
CA VAL A 314 -11.30 -6.70 -17.52
C VAL A 314 -11.56 -7.46 -16.24
N PHE A 315 -11.32 -6.79 -15.11
CA PHE A 315 -11.71 -7.27 -13.80
C PHE A 315 -13.05 -6.64 -13.43
N GLU A 316 -13.96 -7.46 -12.93
CA GLU A 316 -15.24 -7.04 -12.35
C GLU A 316 -15.43 -7.82 -11.05
N GLY A 317 -15.72 -7.13 -9.95
CA GLY A 317 -15.81 -7.79 -8.64
C GLY A 317 -16.70 -7.06 -7.65
N GLU A 318 -17.31 -7.86 -6.77
CA GLU A 318 -17.93 -7.41 -5.52
C GLU A 318 -16.89 -7.40 -4.39
N PRO A 319 -17.16 -6.75 -3.25
CA PRO A 319 -16.18 -6.65 -2.16
C PRO A 319 -15.63 -8.00 -1.71
N GLY A 320 -14.30 -8.07 -1.61
CA GLY A 320 -13.54 -9.28 -1.28
C GLY A 320 -13.37 -10.25 -2.44
N VAL A 321 -14.10 -10.10 -3.55
CA VAL A 321 -13.88 -10.92 -4.75
C VAL A 321 -12.46 -10.68 -5.23
N SER A 322 -11.71 -11.77 -5.35
CA SER A 322 -10.33 -11.78 -5.79
C SER A 322 -10.17 -12.60 -7.05
N THR A 323 -9.29 -12.14 -7.94
CA THR A 323 -8.83 -12.90 -9.11
C THR A 323 -7.31 -12.89 -9.17
N GLN A 324 -6.74 -13.90 -9.84
CA GLN A 324 -5.31 -13.97 -10.11
C GLN A 324 -5.08 -14.32 -11.57
N LEU A 325 -4.38 -13.42 -12.27
CA LEU A 325 -3.86 -13.63 -13.61
C LEU A 325 -2.56 -14.42 -13.47
N ASN A 326 -2.62 -15.73 -13.69
CA ASN A 326 -1.46 -16.60 -13.67
C ASN A 326 -0.72 -16.52 -15.02
N ASP A 327 0.59 -16.27 -14.98
CA ASP A 327 1.42 -16.09 -16.17
C ASP A 327 0.87 -14.98 -17.09
N VAL A 328 1.16 -13.74 -16.73
CA VAL A 328 0.66 -12.56 -17.46
C VAL A 328 1.07 -12.57 -18.93
N TRP A 329 2.21 -13.16 -19.28
CA TRP A 329 2.65 -13.28 -20.67
C TRP A 329 1.64 -14.11 -21.49
N GLN A 330 1.27 -15.27 -20.95
CA GLN A 330 0.28 -16.13 -21.56
C GLN A 330 -1.10 -15.47 -21.60
N VAL A 331 -1.53 -14.82 -20.51
CA VAL A 331 -2.84 -14.15 -20.42
C VAL A 331 -3.00 -13.10 -21.52
N PHE A 332 -1.95 -12.32 -21.80
CA PHE A 332 -1.98 -11.27 -22.82
C PHE A 332 -1.53 -11.73 -24.21
N GLY A 333 -1.21 -13.01 -24.38
CA GLY A 333 -0.79 -13.59 -25.65
C GLY A 333 0.52 -13.01 -26.20
N VAL A 334 1.41 -12.57 -25.30
CA VAL A 334 2.74 -12.06 -25.62
C VAL A 334 3.81 -13.08 -25.24
N GLY A 335 4.97 -13.01 -25.87
CA GLY A 335 6.13 -13.75 -25.38
C GLY A 335 6.63 -13.15 -24.06
N PRO A 336 7.58 -13.81 -23.38
CA PRO A 336 8.27 -13.22 -22.25
C PRO A 336 8.95 -11.91 -22.62
N ILE A 337 8.69 -10.86 -21.84
CA ILE A 337 9.27 -9.53 -22.04
C ILE A 337 9.85 -9.08 -20.71
N ALA A 338 11.16 -8.85 -20.68
CA ALA A 338 11.83 -8.29 -19.51
C ALA A 338 11.37 -6.86 -19.28
N ASP A 339 11.24 -6.46 -18.02
CA ASP A 339 11.00 -5.09 -17.59
C ASP A 339 9.70 -4.44 -18.10
N ALA A 340 8.73 -5.25 -18.53
CA ALA A 340 7.38 -4.75 -18.78
C ALA A 340 6.69 -4.33 -17.47
N LEU A 341 5.63 -3.55 -17.59
CA LEU A 341 4.75 -3.19 -16.48
C LEU A 341 3.37 -3.80 -16.68
N ILE A 342 2.74 -4.17 -15.57
CA ILE A 342 1.31 -4.48 -15.53
C ILE A 342 0.60 -3.18 -15.15
N GLU A 343 -0.14 -2.59 -16.08
CA GLU A 343 -0.94 -1.37 -15.87
C GLU A 343 -2.36 -1.73 -15.44
N ILE A 344 -2.86 -1.07 -14.41
CA ILE A 344 -4.18 -1.28 -13.80
C ILE A 344 -4.92 0.06 -13.76
N ASP A 345 -5.93 0.19 -14.61
CA ASP A 345 -6.77 1.38 -14.81
C ASP A 345 -8.15 1.12 -14.18
N VAL A 346 -8.37 1.64 -12.98
CA VAL A 346 -9.66 1.53 -12.26
C VAL A 346 -10.58 2.64 -12.75
N TYR A 347 -11.80 2.27 -13.14
CA TYR A 347 -12.79 3.23 -13.66
C TYR A 347 -14.14 3.16 -12.95
N GLN A 348 -14.31 2.22 -12.02
CA GLN A 348 -15.46 2.15 -11.12
C GLN A 348 -15.08 1.37 -9.83
N GLY A 349 -15.58 1.80 -8.68
CA GLY A 349 -15.24 1.22 -7.37
C GLY A 349 -13.75 1.39 -7.03
N SER A 350 -13.20 0.51 -6.20
CA SER A 350 -11.79 0.54 -5.81
C SER A 350 -11.27 -0.87 -5.60
N LEU A 351 -9.96 -1.07 -5.77
CA LEU A 351 -9.33 -2.37 -5.58
C LEU A 351 -7.95 -2.27 -4.94
N ILE A 352 -7.48 -3.41 -4.43
CA ILE A 352 -6.06 -3.63 -4.13
C ILE A 352 -5.49 -4.59 -5.18
N ALA A 353 -4.25 -4.32 -5.59
CA ALA A 353 -3.52 -5.17 -6.50
C ALA A 353 -2.21 -5.63 -5.85
N TYR A 354 -1.71 -6.77 -6.31
CA TYR A 354 -0.38 -7.27 -5.97
C TYR A 354 0.15 -8.09 -7.14
N GLY A 355 1.45 -8.31 -7.20
CA GLY A 355 2.06 -9.26 -8.10
C GLY A 355 2.81 -10.36 -7.36
N SER A 356 3.21 -11.38 -8.11
CA SER A 356 4.23 -12.32 -7.68
C SER A 356 5.15 -12.66 -8.84
N VAL A 357 6.45 -12.74 -8.58
CA VAL A 357 7.42 -13.34 -9.48
C VAL A 357 7.82 -14.69 -8.92
N LEU A 358 7.70 -15.74 -9.72
CA LEU A 358 8.15 -17.07 -9.36
C LEU A 358 9.24 -17.49 -10.32
N ASP A 359 10.28 -18.11 -9.81
CA ASP A 359 11.25 -18.78 -10.66
C ASP A 359 10.65 -20.11 -11.17
N GLY A 360 10.75 -20.37 -12.47
CA GLY A 360 10.05 -21.49 -13.09
C GLY A 360 9.05 -21.02 -14.13
N HIS A 361 9.46 -21.05 -15.40
CA HIS A 361 8.64 -20.64 -16.53
C HIS A 361 8.99 -21.47 -17.77
N GLY A 362 7.96 -21.93 -18.49
CA GLY A 362 8.13 -22.81 -19.65
C GLY A 362 8.78 -24.15 -19.30
N ASP A 363 9.95 -24.42 -19.89
CA ASP A 363 10.74 -25.65 -19.66
C ASP A 363 11.73 -25.52 -18.48
N TYR A 364 11.86 -24.33 -17.88
CA TYR A 364 12.65 -24.12 -16.66
C TYR A 364 11.80 -24.46 -15.44
N GLU A 365 12.19 -25.49 -14.67
CA GLU A 365 11.44 -25.93 -13.49
C GLU A 365 11.48 -24.90 -12.35
N GLY A 366 12.67 -24.37 -12.05
CA GLY A 366 12.90 -23.46 -10.92
C GLY A 366 12.56 -24.08 -9.55
N THR A 367 12.62 -23.28 -8.50
CA THR A 367 12.09 -23.61 -7.17
C THR A 367 10.58 -23.32 -7.05
N SER A 368 10.01 -22.53 -7.98
CA SER A 368 8.67 -21.96 -7.86
C SER A 368 8.49 -21.08 -6.62
N ASP A 369 9.57 -20.44 -6.16
CA ASP A 369 9.57 -19.58 -5.00
C ASP A 369 8.92 -18.21 -5.32
N PRO A 370 7.79 -17.86 -4.66
CA PRO A 370 7.07 -16.63 -4.93
C PRO A 370 7.59 -15.41 -4.18
N THR A 371 8.11 -14.45 -4.93
CA THR A 371 8.42 -13.11 -4.45
C THR A 371 7.22 -12.15 -4.67
N THR A 372 6.70 -11.50 -3.63
CA THR A 372 5.63 -10.47 -3.75
C THR A 372 6.09 -9.28 -4.59
N LEU A 373 5.18 -8.67 -5.34
CA LEU A 373 5.37 -7.36 -5.97
C LEU A 373 4.27 -6.43 -5.47
N VAL A 374 4.63 -5.18 -5.19
CA VAL A 374 3.70 -4.16 -4.69
C VAL A 374 3.44 -3.15 -5.81
N PRO A 375 2.18 -2.75 -6.05
CA PRO A 375 1.88 -1.72 -7.05
C PRO A 375 2.39 -0.34 -6.63
N PHE A 376 2.51 0.54 -7.62
CA PHE A 376 2.77 1.96 -7.42
C PHE A 376 1.84 2.80 -8.30
N THR A 377 1.42 3.97 -7.83
CA THR A 377 0.57 4.91 -8.58
C THR A 377 1.32 6.19 -8.96
N GLU A 378 2.45 6.46 -8.29
CA GLU A 378 3.23 7.67 -8.46
C GLU A 378 4.73 7.42 -8.34
N GLY A 379 5.51 8.33 -8.94
CA GLY A 379 6.96 8.35 -8.83
C GLY A 379 7.44 9.16 -7.63
N ARG A 380 8.70 8.97 -7.27
CA ARG A 380 9.37 9.60 -6.12
C ARG A 380 10.64 10.31 -6.57
N GLU A 381 11.06 11.33 -5.84
CA GLU A 381 12.38 11.95 -6.02
C GLU A 381 13.51 11.00 -5.61
N ILE A 382 13.32 10.24 -4.53
CA ILE A 382 14.31 9.33 -3.97
C ILE A 382 13.70 7.95 -3.74
N VAL A 383 14.41 6.90 -4.17
CA VAL A 383 14.09 5.50 -3.92
C VAL A 383 15.30 4.77 -3.36
N THR A 384 15.11 3.99 -2.30
CA THR A 384 16.17 3.22 -1.62
C THR A 384 15.88 1.72 -1.71
N LEU A 385 16.85 0.93 -2.17
CA LEU A 385 16.81 -0.53 -2.19
C LEU A 385 17.82 -1.08 -1.17
N LEU A 386 17.34 -1.73 -0.11
CA LEU A 386 18.19 -2.31 0.91
C LEU A 386 18.77 -3.65 0.47
N GLU A 387 19.98 -3.97 0.94
CA GLU A 387 20.61 -5.29 0.82
C GLU A 387 20.79 -5.84 -0.61
N MET A 388 21.07 -4.96 -1.57
CA MET A 388 21.42 -5.34 -2.94
C MET A 388 22.90 -5.77 -3.04
N GLY A 389 23.18 -6.88 -3.72
CA GLY A 389 24.51 -7.50 -3.69
C GLY A 389 24.87 -8.36 -4.90
N ASP A 390 26.15 -8.71 -4.99
CA ASP A 390 26.73 -9.64 -5.96
C ASP A 390 27.75 -10.55 -5.26
N ILE A 391 27.28 -11.52 -4.48
CA ILE A 391 28.14 -12.48 -3.77
C ILE A 391 28.13 -13.79 -4.54
N VAL A 392 29.31 -14.34 -4.83
CA VAL A 392 29.45 -15.65 -5.49
C VAL A 392 30.09 -16.62 -4.50
N GLY A 393 29.53 -17.83 -4.36
CA GLY A 393 30.10 -18.91 -3.55
C GLY A 393 29.23 -19.37 -2.38
N HIS A 394 29.82 -19.52 -1.19
CA HIS A 394 29.05 -19.85 0.02
C HIS A 394 28.16 -18.65 0.35
N ASP A 395 26.84 -18.88 0.49
CA ASP A 395 25.82 -17.83 0.54
C ASP A 395 25.81 -16.96 -0.74
N GLU A 396 25.88 -17.60 -1.92
CA GLU A 396 25.74 -16.95 -3.23
C GLU A 396 24.44 -16.14 -3.29
N PHE A 397 24.56 -14.91 -3.75
CA PHE A 397 23.56 -13.87 -3.62
C PHE A 397 23.60 -12.92 -4.81
N SER A 398 22.46 -12.64 -5.43
CA SER A 398 22.36 -11.64 -6.48
C SER A 398 21.18 -10.70 -6.24
N GLY A 399 21.42 -9.42 -6.47
CA GLY A 399 20.42 -8.38 -6.45
C GLY A 399 20.03 -7.96 -7.87
N SER A 400 18.83 -8.28 -8.33
CA SER A 400 18.27 -7.69 -9.55
C SER A 400 17.41 -6.47 -9.23
N ALA A 401 17.26 -5.51 -10.14
CA ALA A 401 16.30 -4.43 -9.95
C ALA A 401 15.73 -3.91 -11.27
N SER A 402 14.51 -3.39 -11.22
CA SER A 402 13.88 -2.61 -12.29
C SER A 402 13.61 -1.21 -11.77
N VAL A 403 13.94 -0.19 -12.59
CA VAL A 403 13.74 1.24 -12.28
C VAL A 403 12.93 1.87 -13.40
N SER A 404 11.83 2.52 -13.03
CA SER A 404 10.89 3.17 -13.94
C SER A 404 10.92 4.69 -13.80
N ASN A 405 10.75 5.38 -14.92
CA ASN A 405 10.48 6.81 -14.97
C ASN A 405 8.98 7.06 -15.25
N THR A 406 8.24 7.51 -14.24
CA THR A 406 6.80 7.81 -14.35
C THR A 406 6.50 9.19 -14.92
N ALA A 407 7.53 10.03 -15.15
CA ALA A 407 7.33 11.36 -15.70
C ALA A 407 7.10 11.36 -17.21
N ASP A 408 6.50 12.44 -17.71
CA ASP A 408 6.25 12.70 -19.13
C ASP A 408 7.49 13.23 -19.89
N HIS A 409 8.65 13.21 -19.25
CA HIS A 409 9.92 13.70 -19.77
C HIS A 409 11.08 12.83 -19.30
N THR A 410 12.21 12.89 -20.01
CA THR A 410 13.45 12.21 -19.65
C THR A 410 13.98 12.75 -18.31
N VAL A 411 14.41 11.85 -17.43
CA VAL A 411 15.02 12.19 -16.13
C VAL A 411 16.45 11.67 -16.05
N THR A 412 17.32 12.39 -15.34
CA THR A 412 18.67 11.93 -14.99
C THR A 412 18.64 11.37 -13.57
N VAL A 413 19.00 10.10 -13.43
CA VAL A 413 19.05 9.41 -12.14
C VAL A 413 20.48 9.36 -11.66
N THR A 414 20.72 9.87 -10.45
CA THR A 414 21.95 9.62 -9.69
C THR A 414 21.75 8.37 -8.87
N ALA A 415 22.60 7.37 -9.06
CA ALA A 415 22.59 6.14 -8.29
C ALA A 415 23.83 6.08 -7.41
N GLU A 416 23.65 5.87 -6.11
CA GLU A 416 24.74 5.67 -5.15
C GLU A 416 24.64 4.28 -4.52
N PHE A 417 25.79 3.63 -4.37
CA PHE A 417 25.91 2.35 -3.67
C PHE A 417 26.62 2.59 -2.33
N HIS A 418 25.96 2.18 -1.25
CA HIS A 418 26.45 2.25 0.14
C HIS A 418 26.79 0.86 0.64
N GLN A 419 28.08 0.52 0.72
CA GLN A 419 28.50 -0.82 1.08
C GLN A 419 28.18 -1.16 2.55
N ARG A 420 27.61 -2.35 2.80
CA ARG A 420 27.26 -2.86 4.14
C ARG A 420 28.46 -2.78 5.10
N GLY A 421 28.27 -2.12 6.24
CA GLY A 421 29.27 -1.94 7.31
C GLY A 421 30.32 -0.85 7.04
N TRP A 422 30.21 -0.10 5.95
CA TRP A 422 31.10 1.01 5.61
C TRP A 422 30.27 2.30 5.48
N PRO A 423 30.59 3.36 6.24
CA PRO A 423 29.86 4.61 6.13
C PRO A 423 30.28 5.35 4.85
N GLY A 424 29.31 6.00 4.20
CA GLY A 424 29.52 6.81 3.02
C GLY A 424 29.12 6.12 1.71
N VAL A 425 29.42 6.79 0.60
CA VAL A 425 29.16 6.29 -0.75
C VAL A 425 30.38 5.51 -1.25
N ALA A 426 30.19 4.24 -1.59
CA ALA A 426 31.24 3.39 -2.14
C ALA A 426 31.39 3.55 -3.66
N ALA A 427 30.29 3.77 -4.38
CA ALA A 427 30.28 4.07 -5.80
C ALA A 427 29.10 4.98 -6.18
N THR A 428 29.29 5.82 -7.19
CA THR A 428 28.26 6.69 -7.76
C THR A 428 28.27 6.54 -9.27
N THR A 429 27.09 6.50 -9.88
CA THR A 429 26.93 6.55 -11.33
C THR A 429 25.68 7.36 -11.68
N GLU A 430 25.56 7.75 -12.94
CA GLU A 430 24.40 8.47 -13.46
C GLU A 430 23.91 7.78 -14.73
N PHE A 431 22.60 7.76 -14.93
CA PHE A 431 21.99 7.31 -16.17
C PHE A 431 20.71 8.09 -16.47
N GLU A 432 20.32 8.13 -17.74
CA GLU A 432 19.06 8.75 -18.16
C GLU A 432 17.98 7.67 -18.33
N LEU A 433 16.74 8.00 -18.00
CA LEU A 433 15.55 7.23 -18.33
C LEU A 433 14.61 8.10 -19.16
N GLU A 434 14.21 7.61 -20.33
CA GLU A 434 13.21 8.27 -21.16
C GLU A 434 11.83 8.26 -20.47
N SER A 435 10.89 9.09 -20.94
CA SER A 435 9.54 9.12 -20.39
C SER A 435 8.87 7.75 -20.46
N GLY A 436 8.40 7.26 -19.32
CA GLY A 436 7.76 5.95 -19.18
C GLY A 436 8.70 4.74 -19.28
N GLU A 437 10.01 4.94 -19.51
CA GLU A 437 10.96 3.84 -19.63
C GLU A 437 11.08 3.07 -18.32
N THR A 438 11.06 1.74 -18.42
CA THR A 438 11.53 0.84 -17.36
C THR A 438 12.84 0.22 -17.79
N ARG A 439 13.85 0.26 -16.91
CA ARG A 439 15.15 -0.36 -17.15
C ARG A 439 15.45 -1.37 -16.06
N GLY A 440 15.77 -2.60 -16.47
CA GLY A 440 16.19 -3.66 -15.57
C GLY A 440 17.68 -3.93 -15.57
N TRP A 441 18.14 -4.46 -14.44
CA TRP A 441 19.47 -5.01 -14.27
C TRP A 441 19.35 -6.40 -13.61
N PRO A 442 19.72 -7.48 -14.31
CA PRO A 442 19.79 -8.81 -13.72
C PRO A 442 20.70 -8.89 -12.49
N ASN A 443 21.77 -8.09 -12.47
CA ASN A 443 22.59 -7.87 -11.29
C ASN A 443 22.95 -6.38 -11.18
N ILE A 444 22.14 -5.60 -10.48
CA ILE A 444 22.30 -4.14 -10.44
C ILE A 444 23.66 -3.72 -9.86
N VAL A 445 24.21 -4.45 -8.89
CA VAL A 445 25.50 -4.09 -8.27
C VAL A 445 26.65 -4.21 -9.26
N ARG A 446 26.71 -5.30 -10.02
CA ARG A 446 27.73 -5.51 -11.05
C ARG A 446 27.46 -4.70 -12.31
N ASP A 447 26.24 -4.72 -12.82
CA ASP A 447 25.91 -4.17 -14.13
C ASP A 447 25.87 -2.64 -14.12
N LEU A 448 25.43 -2.02 -13.02
CA LEU A 448 25.34 -0.56 -12.89
C LEU A 448 26.61 0.05 -12.27
N PHE A 449 27.20 -0.58 -11.24
CA PHE A 449 28.34 -0.02 -10.50
C PHE A 449 29.69 -0.68 -10.82
N GLY A 450 29.71 -1.83 -11.50
CA GLY A 450 30.94 -2.57 -11.77
C GLY A 450 31.59 -3.16 -10.52
N LEU A 451 30.80 -3.42 -9.47
CA LEU A 451 31.27 -3.99 -8.21
C LEU A 451 30.95 -5.48 -8.14
N GLU A 452 31.84 -6.27 -7.53
CA GLU A 452 31.68 -7.71 -7.32
C GLU A 452 32.07 -8.07 -5.88
N GLY A 453 31.44 -9.09 -5.30
CA GLY A 453 31.74 -9.58 -3.96
C GLY A 453 31.34 -8.62 -2.82
N VAL A 454 30.35 -7.76 -3.07
CA VAL A 454 29.85 -6.77 -2.10
C VAL A 454 28.33 -6.84 -1.97
N VAL A 455 27.82 -6.41 -0.81
CA VAL A 455 26.40 -6.15 -0.57
C VAL A 455 26.26 -4.76 0.06
N GLY A 456 25.16 -4.07 -0.20
CA GLY A 456 24.93 -2.71 0.25
C GLY A 456 23.52 -2.21 -0.01
N THR A 457 23.33 -0.92 0.21
CA THR A 457 22.10 -0.21 -0.15
C THR A 457 22.33 0.57 -1.44
N ILE A 458 21.33 0.60 -2.31
CA ILE A 458 21.31 1.49 -3.47
C ILE A 458 20.32 2.61 -3.20
N THR A 459 20.75 3.86 -3.33
CA THR A 459 19.87 5.04 -3.39
C THR A 459 19.81 5.53 -4.83
N LEU A 460 18.62 5.86 -5.29
CA LEU A 460 18.32 6.40 -6.61
C LEU A 460 17.67 7.76 -6.40
N GLU A 461 18.26 8.82 -6.91
CA GLU A 461 17.78 10.19 -6.76
C GLU A 461 17.61 10.85 -8.13
N THR A 462 16.54 11.62 -8.28
CA THR A 462 16.33 12.51 -9.42
C THR A 462 15.74 13.84 -8.95
N ASN A 463 15.65 14.82 -9.84
CA ASN A 463 15.12 16.16 -9.58
C ASN A 463 13.60 16.30 -9.80
N ALA A 464 12.87 15.18 -9.85
CA ALA A 464 11.44 15.10 -10.10
C ALA A 464 10.80 13.93 -9.35
N ASN A 465 9.51 14.01 -9.03
CA ASN A 465 8.75 12.86 -8.50
C ASN A 465 8.45 11.85 -9.62
N ALA A 466 9.47 11.10 -10.00
CA ALA A 466 9.46 10.33 -11.24
C ALA A 466 9.96 8.89 -11.08
N LEU A 467 10.64 8.55 -9.98
CA LEU A 467 11.26 7.24 -9.84
C LEU A 467 10.40 6.26 -9.08
N VAL A 468 10.34 5.06 -9.61
CA VAL A 468 9.91 3.87 -8.88
C VAL A 468 10.96 2.79 -9.13
N ALA A 469 11.32 2.06 -8.09
CA ALA A 469 12.20 0.91 -8.23
C ALA A 469 11.68 -0.28 -7.41
N SER A 470 11.95 -1.48 -7.91
CA SER A 470 11.84 -2.70 -7.12
C SER A 470 13.10 -3.53 -7.35
N GLY A 471 13.67 -4.01 -6.26
CA GLY A 471 14.74 -4.99 -6.27
C GLY A 471 14.23 -6.38 -5.94
N ARG A 472 15.03 -7.39 -6.28
CA ARG A 472 14.91 -8.74 -5.73
C ARG A 472 16.28 -9.15 -5.22
N GLU A 473 16.28 -9.73 -4.04
CA GLU A 473 17.45 -10.32 -3.39
C GLU A 473 17.21 -11.83 -3.39
N PHE A 474 18.07 -12.59 -4.06
CA PHE A 474 17.89 -14.03 -4.17
C PHE A 474 19.21 -14.81 -4.06
N ALA A 475 19.11 -15.97 -3.43
CA ALA A 475 20.12 -17.01 -3.47
C ALA A 475 20.04 -17.75 -4.81
N ILE A 476 21.19 -18.19 -5.32
CA ILE A 476 21.27 -18.98 -6.55
C ILE A 476 21.52 -20.43 -6.18
N GLU A 477 20.59 -21.31 -6.55
CA GLU A 477 20.75 -22.74 -6.35
C GLU A 477 21.43 -23.37 -7.54
N ARG A 478 22.47 -24.17 -7.27
CA ARG A 478 23.23 -24.87 -8.30
C ARG A 478 23.28 -26.37 -8.06
N ASN A 479 23.23 -27.14 -9.14
CA ASN A 479 23.50 -28.58 -9.06
C ASN A 479 25.00 -28.88 -8.92
N ASP A 480 25.35 -30.16 -8.79
CA ASP A 480 26.75 -30.63 -8.68
C ASP A 480 27.64 -30.23 -9.88
N GLN A 481 27.03 -29.87 -11.01
CA GLN A 481 27.69 -29.41 -12.23
C GLN A 481 27.86 -27.88 -12.27
N GLY A 482 27.32 -27.16 -11.29
CA GLY A 482 27.35 -25.69 -11.19
C GLY A 482 26.27 -25.00 -12.03
N GLU A 483 25.33 -25.73 -12.62
CA GLU A 483 24.22 -25.18 -13.40
C GLU A 483 23.17 -24.60 -12.44
N ILE A 484 22.61 -23.45 -12.77
CA ILE A 484 21.53 -22.83 -11.98
C ILE A 484 20.27 -23.69 -12.13
N ILE A 485 19.77 -24.21 -11.02
CA ILE A 485 18.56 -25.04 -10.97
C ILE A 485 17.37 -24.29 -10.39
N GLY A 486 17.60 -23.16 -9.73
CA GLY A 486 16.55 -22.34 -9.13
C GLY A 486 17.11 -21.12 -8.41
N THR A 487 16.22 -20.28 -7.92
CA THR A 487 16.52 -19.12 -7.09
C THR A 487 15.48 -18.96 -6.00
N SER A 488 15.92 -18.83 -4.76
CA SER A 488 15.05 -18.50 -3.63
C SER A 488 15.32 -17.07 -3.16
N GLY A 489 14.30 -16.25 -2.96
CA GLY A 489 14.50 -14.83 -2.69
C GLY A 489 13.27 -14.00 -2.45
N GLN A 490 13.53 -12.76 -2.05
CA GLN A 490 12.52 -11.81 -1.59
C GLN A 490 12.49 -10.53 -2.40
N LEU A 491 11.41 -9.80 -2.21
CA LEU A 491 11.23 -8.47 -2.74
C LEU A 491 12.01 -7.49 -1.88
N ILE A 492 12.79 -6.66 -2.55
CA ILE A 492 13.29 -5.41 -1.99
C ILE A 492 12.44 -4.30 -2.58
N ARG A 493 11.42 -3.88 -1.85
CA ARG A 493 10.58 -2.75 -2.27
C ARG A 493 11.44 -1.48 -2.33
N GLY A 494 11.22 -0.64 -3.34
CA GLY A 494 11.78 0.70 -3.36
C GLY A 494 11.22 1.55 -2.22
N LEU A 495 12.05 1.87 -1.24
CA LEU A 495 11.68 2.66 -0.07
C LEU A 495 11.79 4.16 -0.37
N GLY A 496 10.75 4.94 -0.07
CA GLY A 496 10.68 6.38 -0.24
C GLY A 496 10.82 7.12 1.09
N THR A 497 10.67 8.44 1.10
CA THR A 497 10.73 9.23 2.35
C THR A 497 9.63 8.85 3.35
N VAL A 498 8.47 8.43 2.85
CA VAL A 498 7.33 7.94 3.65
C VAL A 498 7.63 6.63 4.39
N ASP A 499 8.69 5.91 4.01
CA ASP A 499 9.10 4.64 4.61
C ASP A 499 10.18 4.81 5.69
N LEU A 500 10.63 6.04 5.93
CA LEU A 500 11.58 6.33 7.01
C LEU A 500 10.90 6.15 8.37
N LEU A 501 11.64 5.52 9.28
CA LEU A 501 11.32 5.56 10.71
C LEU A 501 11.78 6.91 11.24
N TRP A 502 10.89 7.69 11.84
CA TRP A 502 11.24 9.01 12.36
C TRP A 502 11.48 9.00 13.87
N PRO A 503 12.32 9.92 14.39
CA PRO A 503 12.48 10.06 15.83
C PRO A 503 11.17 10.39 16.52
N LYS A 504 10.97 9.80 17.71
CA LYS A 504 9.75 9.91 18.56
C LYS A 504 8.55 9.10 18.07
N GLU A 505 8.69 8.33 17.01
CA GLU A 505 7.73 7.29 16.65
C GLU A 505 8.15 5.95 17.26
N THR A 506 7.16 5.13 17.59
CA THR A 506 7.37 3.71 17.89
C THR A 506 6.90 2.92 16.68
N ASN A 507 7.78 2.07 16.17
CA ASN A 507 7.49 1.18 15.05
C ASN A 507 7.59 -0.26 15.52
N HIS A 508 6.92 -1.16 14.81
CA HIS A 508 6.81 -2.56 15.19
C HIS A 508 7.17 -3.48 14.03
N LEU A 509 7.84 -4.58 14.35
CA LEU A 509 7.94 -5.75 13.49
C LEU A 509 7.26 -6.92 14.19
N ILE A 510 6.45 -7.68 13.47
CA ILE A 510 5.70 -8.84 14.01
C ILE A 510 5.99 -10.09 13.17
N GLY A 511 5.71 -11.28 13.72
CA GLY A 511 5.94 -12.55 13.03
C GLY A 511 7.41 -12.95 12.94
N LEU A 512 8.24 -12.42 13.84
CA LEU A 512 9.66 -12.73 13.92
C LEU A 512 9.83 -14.12 14.53
N LYS A 513 10.80 -14.87 14.02
CA LYS A 513 11.06 -16.24 14.50
C LYS A 513 12.53 -16.60 14.47
N GLN A 514 12.95 -17.41 15.43
CA GLN A 514 14.30 -17.91 15.57
C GLN A 514 14.27 -19.30 16.21
N ASP A 515 14.83 -20.29 15.52
CA ASP A 515 15.02 -21.64 16.06
C ASP A 515 16.39 -21.77 16.75
N GLU A 516 16.58 -22.82 17.57
CA GLU A 516 17.84 -23.07 18.30
C GLU A 516 19.07 -23.13 17.36
N ASP A 517 18.94 -23.87 16.24
CA ASP A 517 19.89 -23.83 15.13
C ASP A 517 19.48 -22.71 14.15
N PRO A 518 20.26 -21.62 14.02
CA PRO A 518 19.93 -20.52 13.11
C PRO A 518 19.94 -20.93 11.63
N LYS A 519 20.38 -22.15 11.31
CA LYS A 519 20.21 -22.74 9.99
C LYS A 519 18.79 -23.19 9.70
N ASP A 520 17.94 -23.36 10.71
CA ASP A 520 16.57 -23.86 10.55
C ASP A 520 15.56 -22.70 10.39
N GLN A 521 15.62 -21.69 11.25
CA GLN A 521 14.89 -20.45 11.04
C GLN A 521 15.56 -19.30 11.76
N ARG A 522 15.65 -18.14 11.13
CA ARG A 522 16.21 -16.93 11.75
C ARG A 522 15.56 -15.67 11.22
N THR A 523 15.58 -14.63 12.05
CA THR A 523 15.20 -13.28 11.63
C THR A 523 16.45 -12.41 11.58
N ASN A 524 16.70 -11.79 10.43
CA ASN A 524 17.74 -10.79 10.26
C ASN A 524 17.10 -9.40 10.18
N ILE A 525 17.88 -8.36 10.45
CA ILE A 525 17.46 -6.97 10.21
C ILE A 525 18.53 -6.20 9.44
N ALA A 526 18.08 -5.28 8.60
CA ALA A 526 18.90 -4.31 7.89
C ALA A 526 18.43 -2.91 8.24
N ALA A 527 19.35 -2.05 8.68
CA ALA A 527 19.09 -0.65 8.99
C ALA A 527 20.04 0.25 8.20
N PHE A 528 19.49 1.16 7.39
CA PHE A 528 20.25 2.13 6.61
C PHE A 528 19.93 3.56 7.05
N ASN A 529 20.98 4.34 7.32
CA ASN A 529 20.85 5.74 7.68
C ASN A 529 21.20 6.62 6.48
N PRO A 530 20.22 7.25 5.80
CA PRO A 530 20.50 8.09 4.63
C PRO A 530 21.13 9.44 5.00
N ALA A 531 21.08 9.85 6.27
CA ALA A 531 21.65 11.11 6.71
C ALA A 531 23.18 11.03 6.84
N SER A 532 23.83 12.18 6.97
CA SER A 532 25.27 12.26 7.27
C SER A 532 25.58 12.14 8.77
N ALA A 533 24.60 12.43 9.64
CA ALA A 533 24.73 12.29 11.08
C ALA A 533 24.43 10.85 11.51
N GLU A 534 25.05 10.41 12.60
CA GLU A 534 24.79 9.10 13.19
C GLU A 534 23.39 9.01 13.80
N ALA A 535 22.77 7.82 13.68
CA ALA A 535 21.51 7.47 14.33
C ALA A 535 21.72 6.25 15.24
N THR A 536 20.94 6.17 16.31
CA THR A 536 20.82 4.98 17.16
C THR A 536 19.44 4.38 16.94
N VAL A 537 19.40 3.08 16.68
CA VAL A 537 18.19 2.27 16.60
C VAL A 537 18.11 1.45 17.87
N THR A 538 17.10 1.70 18.70
CA THR A 538 16.83 0.93 19.91
C THR A 538 15.77 -0.11 19.58
N LEU A 539 16.08 -1.37 19.90
CA LEU A 539 15.25 -2.53 19.62
C LEU A 539 14.90 -3.23 20.92
N GLU A 540 13.61 -3.28 21.25
CA GLU A 540 13.09 -4.03 22.39
C GLU A 540 12.32 -5.26 21.91
N LEU A 541 12.75 -6.44 22.36
CA LEU A 541 12.17 -7.71 22.00
C LEU A 541 11.07 -8.09 22.98
N PHE A 542 9.94 -8.55 22.46
CA PHE A 542 8.84 -9.05 23.27
C PHE A 542 8.43 -10.44 22.79
N ASP A 543 8.12 -11.31 23.75
CA ASP A 543 7.41 -12.55 23.49
C ASP A 543 6.01 -12.25 22.95
N GLN A 544 5.66 -12.82 21.80
CA GLN A 544 4.39 -12.54 21.12
C GLN A 544 3.20 -12.96 22.00
N ALA A 545 3.25 -14.17 22.56
CA ALA A 545 2.14 -14.77 23.29
C ALA A 545 1.89 -14.12 24.67
N THR A 546 2.94 -13.70 25.38
CA THR A 546 2.82 -13.18 26.75
C THR A 546 2.97 -11.66 26.84
N GLY A 547 3.47 -11.00 25.78
CA GLY A 547 3.77 -9.57 25.78
C GLY A 547 4.90 -9.17 26.73
N GLN A 548 5.66 -10.13 27.28
CA GLN A 548 6.76 -9.84 28.19
C GLN A 548 7.99 -9.38 27.41
N SER A 549 8.64 -8.32 27.89
CA SER A 549 9.94 -7.87 27.38
C SER A 549 11.01 -8.93 27.66
N GLU A 550 11.74 -9.31 26.63
CA GLU A 550 12.81 -10.31 26.65
C GLU A 550 14.21 -9.70 26.59
N GLY A 551 14.29 -8.39 26.37
CA GLY A 551 15.56 -7.67 26.35
C GLY A 551 15.53 -6.50 25.38
N THR A 552 16.62 -5.73 25.44
CA THR A 552 16.81 -4.55 24.60
C THR A 552 18.23 -4.55 24.08
N THR A 553 18.41 -4.12 22.83
CA THR A 553 19.73 -3.80 22.27
C THR A 553 19.68 -2.45 21.56
N GLU A 554 20.84 -1.84 21.37
CA GLU A 554 21.01 -0.60 20.61
C GLU A 554 21.99 -0.83 19.48
N ILE A 555 21.64 -0.35 18.28
CA ILE A 555 22.47 -0.40 17.10
C ILE A 555 22.80 1.02 16.69
N THR A 556 24.09 1.33 16.63
CA THR A 556 24.57 2.58 16.05
C THR A 556 24.68 2.42 14.53
N VAL A 557 23.99 3.28 13.79
CA VAL A 557 24.02 3.34 12.32
C VAL A 557 24.63 4.67 11.92
N ARG A 558 25.89 4.66 11.47
CA ARG A 558 26.58 5.90 11.07
C ARG A 558 25.95 6.47 9.81
N GLY A 559 26.25 7.74 9.52
CA GLY A 559 25.69 8.37 8.33
C GLY A 559 26.09 7.64 7.05
N GLN A 560 25.10 7.40 6.17
CA GLN A 560 25.24 6.66 4.92
C GLN A 560 25.81 5.25 5.12
N GLU A 561 25.49 4.59 6.24
CA GLU A 561 25.89 3.22 6.54
C GLU A 561 24.66 2.30 6.52
N LEU A 562 24.82 1.12 5.91
CA LEU A 562 23.93 -0.01 6.09
C LEU A 562 24.50 -0.95 7.15
N VAL A 563 23.75 -1.19 8.22
CA VAL A 563 24.08 -2.16 9.27
C VAL A 563 23.14 -3.35 9.15
N HIS A 564 23.72 -4.55 9.14
CA HIS A 564 23.01 -5.82 9.12
C HIS A 564 23.25 -6.57 10.41
N VAL A 565 22.18 -7.06 11.05
CA VAL A 565 22.28 -7.94 12.23
C VAL A 565 21.62 -9.27 11.92
N ASN A 566 22.43 -10.31 11.87
CA ASN A 566 21.97 -11.69 11.71
C ASN A 566 21.35 -12.21 13.01
N ALA A 567 20.27 -12.99 12.92
CA ALA A 567 19.62 -13.64 14.06
C ALA A 567 19.31 -12.65 15.21
N ILE A 568 18.56 -11.59 14.92
CA ILE A 568 18.33 -10.46 15.82
C ILE A 568 17.74 -10.87 17.17
N ILE A 569 16.85 -11.87 17.18
CA ILE A 569 16.24 -12.41 18.40
C ILE A 569 17.34 -12.93 19.33
N LYS A 570 18.27 -13.74 18.80
CA LYS A 570 19.41 -14.28 19.55
C LYS A 570 20.42 -13.22 19.96
N ALA A 571 20.57 -12.16 19.17
CA ALA A 571 21.44 -11.03 19.49
C ALA A 571 20.91 -10.21 20.68
N ILE A 572 19.59 -10.17 20.89
CA ILE A 572 18.94 -9.51 22.03
C ILE A 572 18.83 -10.47 23.23
N ASN A 573 18.30 -11.67 22.99
CA ASN A 573 18.06 -12.71 23.99
C ASN A 573 18.65 -14.06 23.53
N ALA A 574 19.85 -14.38 24.01
CA ALA A 574 20.53 -15.63 23.66
C ALA A 574 19.81 -16.89 24.18
N ASP A 575 18.96 -16.75 25.20
CA ASP A 575 18.19 -17.81 25.85
C ASP A 575 16.70 -17.76 25.46
N HIS A 576 16.36 -17.16 24.31
CA HIS A 576 15.00 -17.16 23.76
C HIS A 576 14.48 -18.60 23.58
N ASP A 577 13.16 -18.74 23.61
CA ASP A 577 12.48 -19.93 23.12
C ASP A 577 12.11 -19.77 21.63
N GLU A 578 11.72 -20.88 20.99
CA GLU A 578 11.42 -20.94 19.55
C GLU A 578 10.02 -20.39 19.20
N THR A 579 9.41 -19.60 20.11
CA THR A 579 8.11 -18.97 19.86
C THR A 579 8.28 -17.70 19.02
N GLU A 580 7.18 -17.27 18.40
CA GLU A 580 7.15 -16.04 17.64
C GLU A 580 7.37 -14.80 18.54
N LYS A 581 8.01 -13.79 17.97
CA LYS A 581 8.41 -12.55 18.66
C LYS A 581 7.93 -11.31 17.91
N ARG A 582 7.84 -10.21 18.64
CA ARG A 582 7.75 -8.86 18.06
C ARG A 582 8.92 -7.98 18.52
N LEU A 583 9.27 -7.01 17.69
CA LEU A 583 10.21 -5.94 18.05
C LEU A 583 9.49 -4.61 18.12
N GLU A 584 9.75 -3.84 19.18
CA GLU A 584 9.50 -2.39 19.19
C GLU A 584 10.78 -1.66 18.82
N ILE A 585 10.62 -0.65 17.97
CA ILE A 585 11.72 0.07 17.34
C ILE A 585 11.53 1.55 17.60
N THR A 586 12.54 2.18 18.17
CA THR A 586 12.63 3.63 18.28
C THR A 586 13.98 4.09 17.75
N VAL A 587 14.03 5.31 17.20
CA VAL A 587 15.21 5.81 16.49
C VAL A 587 15.57 7.22 16.93
N SER A 588 16.87 7.53 17.01
CA SER A 588 17.35 8.88 17.34
C SER A 588 17.49 9.79 16.12
N GLY A 589 17.50 9.21 14.92
CA GLY A 589 17.57 9.87 13.61
C GLY A 589 16.78 9.06 12.57
N ALA A 590 16.47 9.66 11.42
CA ALA A 590 15.71 8.98 10.38
C ALA A 590 16.50 7.79 9.81
N VAL A 591 15.88 6.61 9.75
CA VAL A 591 16.50 5.39 9.20
C VAL A 591 15.48 4.58 8.41
N TYR A 592 15.95 3.88 7.39
CA TYR A 592 15.23 2.78 6.77
C TYR A 592 15.52 1.50 7.54
N LEU A 593 14.49 0.68 7.78
CA LEU A 593 14.67 -0.61 8.45
C LEU A 593 13.71 -1.66 7.88
N GLN A 594 14.26 -2.82 7.53
CA GLN A 594 13.49 -4.00 7.16
C GLN A 594 14.01 -5.23 7.92
N ALA A 595 13.12 -6.20 8.13
CA ALA A 595 13.49 -7.50 8.65
C ALA A 595 13.26 -8.60 7.61
N PHE A 596 14.01 -9.68 7.73
CA PHE A 596 13.96 -10.80 6.81
C PHE A 596 13.89 -12.09 7.63
N ARG A 597 12.78 -12.81 7.50
CA ARG A 597 12.61 -14.13 8.12
C ARG A 597 13.08 -15.18 7.14
N VAL A 598 14.21 -15.81 7.45
CA VAL A 598 14.86 -16.81 6.61
C VAL A 598 14.58 -18.20 7.17
N ASN A 599 14.02 -19.09 6.36
CA ASN A 599 13.73 -20.47 6.75
C ASN A 599 14.97 -21.39 6.56
N ALA A 600 14.75 -22.70 6.74
CA ALA A 600 15.81 -23.70 6.74
C ALA A 600 16.47 -23.90 5.37
N TRP A 601 15.73 -23.52 4.33
CA TRP A 601 16.11 -23.64 2.94
C TRP A 601 16.76 -22.36 2.42
N GLY A 602 16.91 -21.34 3.27
CA GLY A 602 17.50 -20.07 2.90
C GLY A 602 16.54 -19.11 2.20
N ASP A 603 15.27 -19.49 2.06
CA ASP A 603 14.22 -18.65 1.50
C ASP A 603 13.85 -17.52 2.49
N PRO A 604 14.08 -16.25 2.12
CA PRO A 604 13.79 -15.12 2.98
C PRO A 604 12.40 -14.53 2.68
N VAL A 605 11.73 -14.11 3.75
CA VAL A 605 10.46 -13.37 3.68
C VAL A 605 10.65 -11.98 4.29
N THR A 606 10.43 -10.94 3.49
CA THR A 606 10.50 -9.54 3.96
C THR A 606 9.35 -9.23 4.92
N LEU A 607 9.69 -8.63 6.05
CA LEU A 607 8.78 -8.10 7.05
C LEU A 607 9.02 -6.59 7.16
N ASP A 608 7.99 -5.81 6.86
CA ASP A 608 8.06 -4.35 6.92
C ASP A 608 7.80 -3.84 8.34
N ALA A 609 8.57 -2.82 8.74
CA ALA A 609 8.30 -2.11 9.98
C ALA A 609 7.04 -1.25 9.82
N MET A 610 6.10 -1.42 10.74
CA MET A 610 4.82 -0.71 10.73
C MET A 610 4.82 0.34 11.84
N ALA A 611 4.50 1.58 11.49
CA ALA A 611 4.35 2.65 12.47
C ALA A 611 3.06 2.47 13.25
N HIS A 612 3.12 2.63 14.57
CA HIS A 612 1.93 2.91 15.36
C HIS A 612 1.79 4.43 15.47
N GLU A 613 0.84 5.01 14.73
CA GLU A 613 0.60 6.45 14.74
C GLU A 613 0.09 6.90 16.11
N THR A 614 1.00 7.29 17.00
CA THR A 614 0.62 7.96 18.26
C THR A 614 0.37 9.46 18.08
N ASN A 615 0.49 9.98 16.85
CA ASN A 615 0.44 11.42 16.59
C ASN A 615 -0.27 11.76 15.26
N PRO A 616 -1.61 11.93 15.27
CA PRO A 616 -2.43 12.15 14.06
C PRO A 616 -2.21 13.49 13.34
N GLY A 617 -1.15 14.24 13.68
CA GLY A 617 -0.83 15.55 13.09
C GLY A 617 0.18 15.51 11.94
N LEU A 618 0.66 14.33 11.55
CA LEU A 618 1.61 14.12 10.45
C LEU A 618 1.03 13.11 9.47
N THR A 619 -0.02 13.47 8.75
CA THR A 619 -0.50 12.68 7.61
C THR A 619 0.63 12.60 6.58
N ARG A 620 1.14 11.39 6.35
CA ARG A 620 2.12 11.09 5.30
C ARG A 620 1.42 11.17 3.95
N TRP A 621 1.76 12.17 3.15
CA TRP A 621 1.54 12.21 1.71
C TRP A 621 2.87 11.92 1.04
#